data_AF-A0AAV5R916-F1
#
_entry.id   AF-A0AAV5R916-F1
#
_cell.length_a   1.000
_cell.length_b   1.000
_cell.length_c   1.000
_cell.angle_alpha   90.00
_cell.angle_beta   90.00
_cell.angle_gamma   90.00
#
_symmetry.space_group_name_H-M   'P 1'
#
loop_
_entity.id
_entity.type
_entity.pdbx_description
1 polymer ?
#
loop_
_entity_poly.entity_id
_entity_poly.type
_entity_poly.pdbx_seq_one_letter_code
_entity_poly.pdbx_strand_id
1 'polypeptide(L)'
;MKATLRVLQHVPLIKFVGGPHVATHTPVSFHPCAPAGLKPSAIVSAPTSGHAASFQSRNNLSKRFRYTPLNDVEINDVLTGGAEVFIK
;
A
#
# COMPACT_ATOMS: atom_id res chain seq x y z
N MET A 1 -4.59 -0.47 -42.44
CA MET A 1 -5.10 0.55 -41.50
C MET A 1 -4.09 1.69 -41.42
N LYS A 2 -4.42 2.89 -41.93
CA LYS A 2 -3.58 4.07 -41.82
C LYS A 2 -3.83 4.71 -40.45
N ALA A 3 -2.97 4.46 -39.48
CA ALA A 3 -3.05 5.10 -38.17
C ALA A 3 -2.59 6.56 -38.29
N THR A 4 -3.49 7.47 -37.96
CA THR A 4 -3.31 8.93 -37.96
C THR A 4 -2.28 9.34 -36.90
N LEU A 5 -1.13 9.84 -37.35
CA LEU A 5 -0.04 10.45 -36.56
C LEU A 5 -0.45 11.80 -35.96
N ARG A 6 -1.45 11.85 -35.08
CA ARG A 6 -1.87 13.10 -34.42
C ARG A 6 -1.70 13.13 -32.90
N VAL A 7 -0.71 12.40 -32.35
CA VAL A 7 -0.30 12.54 -30.95
C VAL A 7 1.20 12.33 -30.79
N LEU A 8 2.02 13.33 -31.17
CA LEU A 8 3.42 13.39 -30.72
C LEU A 8 3.86 14.86 -30.56
N GLN A 9 3.34 15.54 -29.53
CA GLN A 9 3.98 16.74 -28.98
C GLN A 9 5.22 16.40 -28.12
N HIS A 10 5.39 15.13 -27.76
CA HIS A 10 6.47 14.66 -26.89
C HIS A 10 7.28 13.60 -27.63
N VAL A 11 8.61 13.78 -27.66
CA VAL A 11 9.54 12.77 -28.17
C VAL A 11 9.66 11.67 -27.12
N PRO A 12 9.33 10.40 -27.43
CA PRO A 12 9.56 9.32 -26.50
C PRO A 12 11.07 9.16 -26.27
N LEU A 13 11.52 9.46 -25.04
CA LEU A 13 12.93 9.40 -24.65
C LEU A 13 13.45 7.96 -24.51
N ILE A 14 12.56 6.99 -24.31
CA ILE A 14 12.92 5.59 -24.10
C ILE A 14 12.84 4.86 -25.44
N LYS A 15 14.00 4.46 -25.96
CA LYS A 15 14.11 3.50 -27.06
C LYS A 15 14.19 2.10 -26.46
N PHE A 16 13.12 1.32 -26.62
CA PHE A 16 13.19 -0.12 -26.35
C PHE A 16 14.02 -0.77 -27.47
N VAL A 17 15.29 -1.05 -27.19
CA VAL A 17 16.18 -1.77 -28.09
C VAL A 17 16.16 -3.23 -27.68
N GLY A 18 15.73 -4.11 -28.59
CA GLY A 18 15.51 -5.53 -28.33
C GLY A 18 14.10 -5.93 -28.76
N GLY A 19 13.99 -6.98 -29.58
CA GLY A 19 12.71 -7.56 -29.94
C GLY A 19 12.00 -8.19 -28.73
N PRO A 20 10.86 -8.88 -28.93
CA PRO A 20 10.14 -9.54 -27.85
C PRO A 20 11.08 -10.42 -27.02
N HIS A 21 11.28 -10.08 -25.75
CA HIS A 21 12.06 -10.90 -24.84
C HIS A 21 11.22 -12.10 -24.43
N VAL A 22 11.75 -13.30 -24.63
CA VAL A 22 11.13 -14.53 -24.11
C VAL A 22 11.27 -14.50 -22.59
N ALA A 23 10.14 -14.45 -21.89
CA ALA A 23 10.15 -14.54 -20.45
C ALA A 23 10.59 -15.95 -20.02
N THR A 24 11.74 -16.04 -19.37
CA THR A 24 12.19 -17.30 -18.75
C THR A 24 11.37 -17.54 -17.49
N HIS A 25 10.43 -18.48 -17.54
CA HIS A 25 9.71 -18.93 -16.36
C HIS A 25 10.62 -19.86 -15.56
N THR A 26 11.15 -19.36 -14.44
CA THR A 26 11.81 -20.21 -13.46
C THR A 26 10.76 -20.94 -12.62
N PRO A 27 11.01 -22.21 -12.22
CA PRO A 27 10.11 -22.92 -11.33
C PRO A 27 10.03 -22.18 -10.00
N VAL A 28 8.83 -22.05 -9.45
CA VAL A 28 8.61 -21.43 -8.14
C VAL A 28 9.30 -22.29 -7.09
N SER A 29 10.39 -21.76 -6.51
CA SER A 29 11.15 -22.40 -5.43
C SER A 29 10.83 -21.75 -4.09
N PHE A 30 11.06 -22.47 -3.00
CA PHE A 30 10.91 -21.93 -1.65
C PHE A 30 11.95 -20.84 -1.40
N HIS A 31 11.51 -19.74 -0.77
CA HIS A 31 12.45 -18.73 -0.30
C HIS A 31 13.32 -19.34 0.83
N PRO A 32 14.63 -19.08 0.88
CA PRO A 32 15.52 -19.64 1.90
C PRO A 32 15.06 -19.35 3.34
N CYS A 33 14.38 -18.22 3.54
CA CYS A 33 13.83 -17.81 4.83
C CYS A 33 12.35 -18.17 5.02
N ALA A 34 11.78 -19.06 4.20
CA ALA A 34 10.39 -19.48 4.37
C ALA A 34 10.26 -20.31 5.66
N PRO A 35 9.35 -19.95 6.59
CA PRO A 35 9.10 -20.75 7.78
C PRO A 35 8.73 -22.18 7.38
N ALA A 36 9.47 -23.16 7.92
CA ALA A 36 9.30 -24.59 7.62
C ALA A 36 9.36 -24.98 6.12
N GLY A 37 9.96 -24.15 5.26
CA GLY A 37 10.05 -24.43 3.82
C GLY A 37 8.68 -24.52 3.14
N LEU A 38 7.68 -23.80 3.64
CA LEU A 38 6.33 -23.84 3.09
C LEU A 38 6.18 -22.85 1.94
N LYS A 39 5.52 -23.29 0.86
CA LYS A 39 5.08 -22.41 -0.23
C LYS A 39 3.76 -21.77 0.18
N PRO A 40 3.55 -20.46 -0.08
CA PRO A 40 2.22 -19.88 0.02
C PRO A 40 1.33 -20.66 -0.95
N SER A 41 0.46 -21.48 -0.37
CA SER A 41 -0.49 -22.27 -1.15
C SER A 41 -1.58 -21.31 -1.59
N ALA A 42 -1.99 -21.34 -2.86
CA ALA A 42 -3.21 -20.67 -3.34
C ALA A 42 -4.48 -21.34 -2.77
N ILE A 43 -4.42 -21.80 -1.53
CA ILE A 43 -5.60 -22.08 -0.73
C ILE A 43 -6.18 -20.70 -0.52
N VAL A 44 -7.26 -20.44 -1.26
CA VAL A 44 -8.20 -19.34 -1.03
C VAL A 44 -8.17 -19.05 0.46
N SER A 45 -7.69 -17.87 0.84
CA SER A 45 -7.83 -17.40 2.21
C SER A 45 -9.30 -17.59 2.51
N ALA A 46 -9.66 -18.65 3.26
CA ALA A 46 -11.02 -18.81 3.71
C ALA A 46 -11.34 -17.47 4.35
N PRO A 47 -12.45 -16.79 3.97
CA PRO A 47 -12.83 -15.60 4.69
C PRO A 47 -12.89 -16.07 6.13
N THR A 48 -11.94 -15.59 6.96
CA THR A 48 -11.93 -15.90 8.38
C THR A 48 -13.33 -15.57 8.81
N SER A 49 -14.11 -16.62 9.12
CA SER A 49 -15.50 -16.53 9.50
C SER A 49 -15.57 -15.31 10.39
N GLY A 50 -16.31 -14.29 9.93
CA GLY A 50 -16.45 -13.03 10.61
C GLY A 50 -16.81 -13.35 12.04
N HIS A 51 -15.79 -13.41 12.90
CA HIS A 51 -15.97 -13.03 14.26
C HIS A 51 -16.53 -11.65 14.05
N ALA A 52 -17.76 -11.42 14.46
CA ALA A 52 -18.21 -10.07 14.74
C ALA A 52 -17.12 -9.55 15.68
N ALA A 53 -16.09 -8.93 15.11
CA ALA A 53 -14.90 -8.56 15.82
C ALA A 53 -15.41 -7.39 16.62
N SER A 54 -15.88 -7.69 17.83
CA SER A 54 -16.30 -6.73 18.83
C SER A 54 -15.30 -5.59 18.71
N PHE A 55 -15.77 -4.39 18.38
CA PHE A 55 -14.90 -3.26 18.09
C PHE A 55 -13.79 -3.21 19.16
N GLN A 56 -12.58 -3.58 18.77
CA GLN A 56 -11.45 -3.57 19.69
C GLN A 56 -10.87 -2.17 19.63
N SER A 57 -11.19 -1.37 20.64
CA SER A 57 -10.53 -0.08 20.80
C SER A 57 -9.02 -0.29 20.78
N ARG A 58 -8.30 0.53 20.00
CA ARG A 58 -6.83 0.48 19.92
C ARG A 58 -6.17 0.68 21.29
N ASN A 59 -6.89 1.26 22.26
CA ASN A 59 -6.46 1.37 23.65
C ASN A 59 -6.26 0.01 24.34
N ASN A 60 -6.91 -1.05 23.84
CA ASN A 60 -6.77 -2.41 24.36
C ASN A 60 -5.55 -3.14 23.76
N LEU A 61 -4.86 -2.56 22.78
CA LEU A 61 -3.64 -3.12 22.19
C LEU A 61 -2.38 -2.70 22.96
N SER A 62 -1.23 -3.24 22.57
CA SER A 62 0.06 -2.82 23.14
C SER A 62 0.40 -1.37 22.79
N LYS A 63 1.27 -0.73 23.58
CA LYS A 63 1.58 0.71 23.50
C LYS A 63 1.91 1.18 22.07
N ARG A 64 2.63 0.38 21.28
CA ARG A 64 3.01 0.69 19.90
C ARG A 64 1.84 0.85 18.91
N PHE A 65 0.64 0.38 19.29
CA PHE A 65 -0.55 0.47 18.46
C PHE A 65 -1.57 1.49 18.99
N ARG A 66 -1.33 2.11 20.14
CA ARG A 66 -2.21 3.13 20.71
C ARG A 66 -1.98 4.47 20.00
N TYR A 67 -2.99 5.33 19.99
CA TYR A 67 -2.80 6.71 19.57
C TYR A 67 -2.01 7.47 20.63
N THR A 68 -1.17 8.39 20.18
CA THR A 68 -0.52 9.36 21.06
C THR A 68 -1.59 10.33 21.57
N PRO A 69 -1.65 10.65 22.88
CA PRO A 69 -2.53 11.71 23.36
C PRO A 69 -2.13 13.05 22.74
N LEU A 70 -3.12 13.88 22.43
CA LEU A 70 -2.89 15.24 21.95
C LEU A 70 -2.34 16.11 23.07
N ASN A 71 -1.41 17.00 22.73
CA ASN A 71 -0.93 18.06 23.62
C ASN A 71 -1.93 19.22 23.66
N ASP A 72 -1.85 20.09 24.66
CA ASP A 72 -2.80 21.21 24.86
C ASP A 72 -2.90 22.13 23.63
N VAL A 73 -1.81 22.36 22.91
CA VAL A 73 -1.79 23.14 21.67
C VAL A 73 -2.62 22.46 20.57
N GLU A 74 -2.41 21.16 20.38
CA GLU A 74 -3.13 20.38 19.37
C GLU A 74 -4.62 20.26 19.71
N ILE A 75 -4.96 20.21 21.00
CA ILE A 75 -6.36 20.25 21.46
C ILE A 75 -7.01 21.57 21.07
N ASN A 76 -6.33 22.70 21.30
CA ASN A 76 -6.84 24.00 20.89
C ASN A 76 -7.02 24.08 19.36
N ASP A 77 -6.04 23.61 18.58
CA ASP A 77 -6.13 23.60 17.12
C ASP A 77 -7.33 22.79 16.61
N VAL A 78 -7.62 21.64 17.23
CA VAL A 78 -8.80 20.82 16.88
C VAL A 78 -10.10 21.54 17.20
N LEU A 79 -10.16 22.24 18.34
CA LEU A 79 -11.35 22.95 18.78
C LEU A 79 -11.61 24.23 17.98
N THR A 80 -10.56 24.95 17.59
CA THR A 80 -10.66 26.23 16.87
C THR A 80 -10.56 26.07 15.35
N GLY A 81 -10.27 24.86 14.87
CA GLY A 81 -10.13 24.54 13.46
C GLY A 81 -8.79 24.97 12.85
N GLY A 82 -7.81 25.35 13.68
CA GLY A 82 -6.43 25.68 13.28
C GLY A 82 -6.30 26.90 12.36
N ALA A 83 -7.35 27.70 12.18
CA ALA A 83 -7.38 28.82 11.24
C ALA A 83 -6.61 30.05 11.76
N GLU A 84 -6.34 30.10 13.07
CA GLU A 84 -5.72 31.25 13.74
C GLU A 84 -4.26 31.47 13.33
N VAL A 85 -3.58 30.42 12.89
CA VAL A 85 -2.17 30.48 12.44
C VAL A 85 -2.03 31.18 11.08
N PHE A 86 -3.12 31.34 10.32
CA PHE A 86 -3.08 31.85 8.94
C PHE A 86 -3.58 33.29 8.76
N ILE A 87 -4.01 33.96 9.83
CA ILE A 87 -4.43 35.37 9.76
C ILE A 87 -3.26 36.25 10.20
N LYS A 88 -2.51 36.77 9.22
CA LYS A 88 -1.52 37.85 9.39
C LYS A 88 -2.09 39.15 8.83
#